data_AF-A0A3P7MLD5-F1
#
_entry.id   AF-A0A3P7MLD5-F1
#
_cell.length_a   1.000
_cell.length_b   1.000
_cell.length_c   1.000
_cell.angle_alpha   90.00
_cell.angle_beta   90.00
_cell.angle_gamma   90.00
#
_symmetry.space_group_name_H-M   'P 1'
#
loop_
_entity.id
_entity.type
_entity.pdbx_description
1 polymer ?
#
loop_
_entity_poly.entity_id
_entity_poly.type
_entity_poly.pdbx_seq_one_letter_code
_entity_poly.pdbx_strand_id
1 'polypeptide(L)'
;MGKITQKEAEMVDRLRSAQEERDELQRAHEQAVANQNQVIRESRKVAGRMRDLQEELHRAEITTKNAVMRFGENIPSILEVMNANSHKFEHLPRGPIGMYMKLRDRKWTFAVEEATRRLLTSFVFHSKRDHQTFERLMRANRIPGALPNAIFTKFTTPPHDVRKNEPSSDWDTILRVVEISDNVVRNVLIDMASIEATVLLHSDQDARRIMDGNVGFCVHF
;
A
#
# COMPACT_ATOMS: atom_id res chain seq x y z
N MET A 1 30.75 68.68 -57.23
CA MET A 1 31.33 68.01 -56.04
C MET A 1 30.30 67.78 -54.91
N GLY A 2 29.35 68.68 -54.61
CA GLY A 2 28.43 68.51 -53.47
C GLY A 2 27.42 67.35 -53.49
N LYS A 3 27.11 66.74 -54.64
CA LYS A 3 26.20 65.58 -54.72
C LYS A 3 26.85 64.23 -54.35
N ILE A 4 28.19 64.16 -54.41
CA ILE A 4 28.94 62.93 -54.11
C ILE A 4 29.07 62.78 -52.60
N THR A 5 29.43 63.85 -51.89
CA THR A 5 29.50 63.89 -50.43
C THR A 5 28.17 63.66 -49.73
N GLN A 6 27.05 64.07 -50.32
CA GLN A 6 25.72 63.82 -49.76
C GLN A 6 25.31 62.35 -49.85
N LYS A 7 25.66 61.66 -50.95
CA LYS A 7 25.46 60.21 -51.11
C LYS A 7 26.34 59.39 -50.16
N GLU A 8 27.58 59.82 -49.92
CA GLU A 8 28.48 59.19 -48.96
C GLU A 8 27.91 59.29 -47.53
N ALA A 9 27.39 60.46 -47.14
CA ALA A 9 26.77 60.65 -45.83
C ALA A 9 25.52 59.77 -45.63
N GLU A 10 24.64 59.67 -46.62
CA GLU A 10 23.48 58.76 -46.58
C GLU A 10 23.90 57.28 -46.49
N MET A 11 24.97 56.89 -47.18
CA MET A 11 25.47 55.52 -47.16
C MET A 11 26.09 55.16 -45.80
N VAL A 12 26.81 56.09 -45.16
CA VAL A 12 27.35 55.93 -43.80
C VAL A 12 26.22 55.81 -42.78
N ASP A 13 25.15 56.61 -42.92
CA ASP A 13 24.00 56.55 -42.01
C ASP A 13 23.26 55.22 -42.13
N ARG A 14 23.04 54.73 -43.36
CA ARG A 14 22.46 53.39 -43.60
C ARG A 14 23.32 52.27 -43.05
N LEU A 15 24.64 52.36 -43.18
CA LEU A 15 25.57 51.38 -42.61
C LEU A 15 25.49 51.35 -41.09
N ARG A 16 25.40 52.51 -40.44
CA ARG A 16 25.24 52.62 -38.98
C ARG A 16 23.91 52.03 -38.52
N SER A 17 22.80 52.36 -39.17
CA SER A 17 21.49 51.77 -38.83
C SER A 17 21.45 50.25 -39.04
N ALA A 18 22.06 49.75 -40.12
CA ALA A 18 22.17 48.30 -40.35
C ALA A 18 23.06 47.61 -39.30
N GLN A 19 24.10 48.29 -38.79
CA GLN A 19 24.93 47.78 -37.70
C GLN A 19 24.16 47.71 -36.38
N GLU A 20 23.39 48.76 -36.05
CA GLU A 20 22.54 48.79 -34.85
C GLU A 20 21.48 47.69 -34.87
N GLU A 21 20.80 47.50 -36.01
CA GLU A 21 19.81 46.43 -36.21
C GLU A 21 20.44 45.04 -36.10
N ARG A 22 21.63 44.84 -36.68
CA ARG A 22 22.38 43.58 -36.55
C ARG A 22 22.74 43.30 -35.09
N ASP A 23 23.22 44.30 -34.36
CA ASP A 23 23.62 44.13 -32.97
C ASP A 23 22.40 43.87 -32.07
N GLU A 24 21.24 44.43 -32.39
CA GLU A 24 19.98 44.12 -31.71
C GLU A 24 19.50 42.69 -31.99
N LEU A 25 19.54 42.25 -33.25
CA LEU A 25 19.23 40.86 -33.63
C LEU A 25 20.19 39.86 -32.97
N GLN A 26 21.48 40.21 -32.88
CA GLN A 26 22.49 39.39 -32.21
C GLN A 26 22.16 39.20 -30.72
N ARG A 27 21.82 40.28 -30.02
CA ARG A 27 21.39 40.22 -28.60
C ARG A 27 20.12 39.40 -28.44
N ALA A 28 19.13 39.57 -29.32
CA ALA A 28 17.89 38.80 -29.31
C ALA A 28 18.16 37.30 -29.54
N HIS A 29 19.07 36.96 -30.45
CA HIS A 29 19.48 35.59 -30.72
C HIS A 29 20.17 34.95 -29.49
N GLU A 30 21.11 35.65 -28.87
CA GLU A 30 21.79 35.19 -27.66
C GLU A 30 20.81 34.94 -26.51
N GLN A 31 19.84 35.83 -26.32
CA GLN A 31 18.78 35.65 -25.33
C GLN A 31 17.89 34.44 -25.66
N ALA A 32 17.52 34.25 -26.93
CA ALA A 32 16.72 33.11 -27.37
C ALA A 32 17.47 31.78 -27.12
N VAL A 33 18.77 31.72 -27.41
CA VAL A 33 19.62 30.55 -27.14
C VAL A 33 19.73 30.28 -25.64
N ALA A 34 19.91 31.32 -24.82
CA ALA A 34 19.95 31.18 -23.37
C ALA A 34 18.63 30.61 -22.81
N ASN A 35 17.49 31.13 -23.29
CA ASN A 35 16.15 30.66 -22.93
C ASN A 35 15.94 29.20 -23.37
N GLN A 36 16.32 28.85 -24.60
CA GLN A 36 16.23 27.49 -25.12
C GLN A 36 17.05 26.51 -24.27
N ASN A 37 18.29 26.89 -23.92
CA ASN A 37 19.15 26.07 -23.06
C ASN A 37 18.57 25.90 -21.64
N GLN A 38 17.88 26.92 -21.11
CA GLN A 38 17.17 26.80 -19.85
C GLN A 38 16.01 25.80 -19.94
N VAL A 39 15.16 25.91 -20.97
CA VAL A 39 14.04 24.98 -21.18
C VAL A 39 14.53 23.53 -21.33
N ILE A 40 15.65 23.32 -22.05
CA ILE A 40 16.26 21.98 -22.19
C ILE A 40 16.72 21.43 -20.83
N ARG A 41 17.34 22.26 -19.98
CA ARG A 41 17.76 21.84 -18.63
C ARG A 41 16.56 21.49 -17.75
N GLU A 42 15.51 22.29 -17.79
CA GLU A 42 14.28 22.04 -17.03
C GLU A 42 13.58 20.76 -17.50
N SER A 43 13.46 20.57 -18.81
CA SER A 43 12.91 19.34 -19.42
C SER A 43 13.69 18.10 -18.97
N ARG A 44 15.04 18.15 -19.00
CA ARG A 44 15.89 17.05 -18.49
C ARG A 44 15.67 16.78 -17.00
N LYS A 45 15.49 17.81 -16.18
CA LYS A 45 15.22 17.67 -14.74
C LYS A 45 13.87 17.01 -14.49
N VAL A 46 12.83 17.40 -15.23
CA VAL A 46 11.50 16.78 -15.14
C VAL A 46 11.55 15.32 -15.60
N ALA A 47 12.22 15.02 -16.72
CA ALA A 47 12.40 13.66 -17.19
C ALA A 47 13.20 12.77 -16.21
N GLY A 48 14.19 13.35 -15.52
CA GLY A 48 14.88 12.68 -14.40
C GLY A 48 13.91 12.30 -13.28
N ARG A 49 13.18 13.27 -12.76
CA ARG A 49 12.19 13.04 -11.69
C ARG A 49 11.12 12.03 -12.06
N MET A 50 10.65 12.04 -13.30
CA MET A 50 9.69 11.06 -13.79
C MET A 50 10.24 9.64 -13.71
N ARG A 51 11.50 9.43 -14.12
CA ARG A 51 12.16 8.12 -14.02
C ARG A 51 12.30 7.68 -12.56
N ASP A 52 12.76 8.58 -11.69
CA ASP A 52 12.92 8.28 -10.26
C ASP A 52 11.59 7.83 -9.62
N LEU A 53 10.50 8.55 -9.92
CA LEU A 53 9.15 8.22 -9.46
C LEU A 53 8.63 6.89 -10.03
N GLN A 54 8.92 6.59 -11.30
CA GLN A 54 8.56 5.31 -11.92
C GLN A 54 9.29 4.13 -11.26
N GLU A 55 10.58 4.29 -10.94
CA GLU A 55 11.34 3.28 -10.22
C GLU A 55 10.83 3.09 -8.78
N GLU A 56 10.49 4.18 -8.09
CA GLU A 56 9.92 4.13 -6.75
C GLU A 56 8.57 3.40 -6.73
N LEU A 57 7.69 3.72 -7.69
CA LEU A 57 6.42 3.03 -7.87
C LEU A 57 6.64 1.53 -8.11
N HIS A 58 7.53 1.18 -9.02
CA HIS A 58 7.84 -0.22 -9.33
C HIS A 58 8.37 -0.99 -8.11
N ARG A 59 9.26 -0.38 -7.31
CA ARG A 59 9.77 -0.97 -6.06
C ARG A 59 8.66 -1.17 -5.03
N ALA A 60 7.74 -0.21 -4.90
CA ALA A 60 6.60 -0.31 -3.99
C ALA A 60 5.61 -1.41 -4.40
N GLU A 61 5.33 -1.54 -5.70
CA GLU A 61 4.48 -2.59 -6.25
C GLU A 61 5.05 -3.99 -5.99
N ILE A 62 6.35 -4.20 -6.26
CA ILE A 62 7.03 -5.47 -5.98
C ILE A 62 6.97 -5.80 -4.49
N THR A 63 7.28 -4.83 -3.63
CA THR A 63 7.27 -5.04 -2.17
C THR A 63 5.89 -5.42 -1.67
N THR A 64 4.85 -4.73 -2.16
CA THR A 64 3.46 -5.02 -1.82
C THR A 64 3.05 -6.41 -2.30
N LYS A 65 3.37 -6.75 -3.56
CA LYS A 65 3.09 -8.06 -4.13
C LYS A 65 3.76 -9.18 -3.34
N ASN A 66 5.04 -9.03 -2.99
CA ASN A 66 5.79 -9.97 -2.16
C ASN A 66 5.17 -10.14 -0.77
N ALA A 67 4.76 -9.04 -0.15
CA ALA A 67 4.11 -9.07 1.15
C ALA A 67 2.77 -9.83 1.11
N VAL A 68 2.02 -9.76 0.01
CA VAL A 68 0.74 -10.45 -0.15
C VAL A 68 0.92 -11.93 -0.50
N MET A 69 1.92 -12.28 -1.31
CA MET A 69 2.19 -13.65 -1.74
C MET A 69 2.44 -14.62 -0.57
N ARG A 70 2.88 -14.12 0.60
CA ARG A 70 3.04 -14.95 1.81
C ARG A 70 1.74 -15.63 2.27
N PHE A 71 0.59 -15.09 1.87
CA PHE A 71 -0.73 -15.64 2.20
C PHE A 71 -1.28 -16.60 1.12
N GLY A 72 -0.55 -16.77 0.03
CA GLY A 72 -0.90 -17.66 -1.08
C GLY A 72 -0.47 -17.11 -2.44
N GLU A 73 -0.06 -17.99 -3.34
CA GLU A 73 0.45 -17.65 -4.67
C GLU A 73 -0.59 -16.91 -5.53
N ASN A 74 -1.87 -17.29 -5.41
CA ASN A 74 -2.97 -16.69 -6.17
C ASN A 74 -3.56 -15.42 -5.53
N ILE A 75 -3.17 -15.08 -4.28
CA ILE A 75 -3.76 -13.96 -3.54
C ILE A 75 -3.56 -12.61 -4.27
N PRO A 76 -2.38 -12.27 -4.83
CA PRO A 76 -2.24 -11.02 -5.58
C PRO A 76 -3.25 -10.89 -6.74
N SER A 77 -3.45 -11.96 -7.50
CA SER A 77 -4.42 -11.98 -8.61
C SER A 77 -5.87 -11.90 -8.12
N ILE A 78 -6.18 -12.53 -6.98
CA ILE A 78 -7.49 -12.42 -6.33
C ILE A 78 -7.77 -10.96 -5.96
N LEU A 79 -6.82 -10.29 -5.30
CA LEU A 79 -6.97 -8.89 -4.90
C LEU A 79 -7.13 -7.96 -6.11
N GLU A 80 -6.35 -8.18 -7.17
CA GLU A 80 -6.44 -7.41 -8.41
C GLU A 80 -7.84 -7.52 -9.04
N VAL A 81 -8.34 -8.74 -9.24
CA VAL A 81 -9.68 -8.99 -9.81
C VAL A 81 -10.77 -8.42 -8.91
N MET A 82 -10.65 -8.61 -7.59
CA MET A 82 -11.62 -8.12 -6.62
C MET A 82 -11.69 -6.59 -6.61
N ASN A 83 -10.54 -5.91 -6.58
CA ASN A 83 -10.47 -4.44 -6.56
C ASN A 83 -10.97 -3.82 -7.87
N ALA A 84 -10.58 -4.39 -9.02
CA ALA A 84 -11.05 -3.96 -10.33
C ALA A 84 -12.58 -4.11 -10.50
N ASN A 85 -13.20 -5.02 -9.73
CA ASN A 85 -14.63 -5.29 -9.77
C ASN A 85 -15.36 -4.86 -8.48
N SER A 86 -14.76 -3.95 -7.69
CA SER A 86 -15.29 -3.52 -6.39
C SER A 86 -16.74 -3.03 -6.45
N HIS A 87 -17.13 -2.34 -7.52
CA HIS A 87 -18.49 -1.85 -7.78
C HIS A 87 -19.57 -2.95 -7.90
N LYS A 88 -19.18 -4.22 -8.05
CA LYS A 88 -20.12 -5.35 -8.15
C LYS A 88 -20.49 -5.95 -6.80
N PHE A 89 -19.77 -5.59 -5.74
CA PHE A 89 -20.04 -6.03 -4.38
C PHE A 89 -20.94 -5.02 -3.67
N GLU A 90 -21.87 -5.51 -2.85
CA GLU A 90 -22.57 -4.64 -1.91
C GLU A 90 -21.61 -4.17 -0.83
N HIS A 91 -20.76 -5.10 -0.35
CA HIS A 91 -19.65 -4.81 0.55
C HIS A 91 -18.41 -5.55 0.08
N LEU A 92 -17.32 -4.82 -0.14
CA LEU A 92 -16.06 -5.40 -0.57
C LEU A 92 -15.52 -6.38 0.49
N PRO A 93 -15.20 -7.64 0.14
CA PRO A 93 -14.67 -8.61 1.10
C PRO A 93 -13.39 -8.11 1.79
N ARG A 94 -13.22 -8.45 3.07
CA ARG A 94 -12.00 -8.15 3.83
C ARG A 94 -11.09 -9.37 3.83
N GLY A 95 -9.97 -9.30 3.12
CA GLY A 95 -8.97 -10.36 3.21
C GLY A 95 -7.79 -10.17 2.29
N PRO A 96 -6.79 -11.07 2.39
CA PRO A 96 -6.66 -12.08 3.44
C PRO A 96 -6.49 -11.44 4.84
N ILE A 97 -7.01 -12.06 5.90
CA ILE A 97 -7.00 -11.50 7.27
C ILE A 97 -5.61 -11.03 7.71
N GLY A 98 -4.56 -11.78 7.36
CA GLY A 98 -3.20 -11.46 7.75
C GLY A 98 -2.68 -10.10 7.24
N MET A 99 -3.28 -9.51 6.20
CA MET A 99 -2.94 -8.15 5.74
C MET A 99 -3.37 -7.05 6.71
N TYR A 100 -4.32 -7.33 7.59
CA TYR A 100 -4.86 -6.38 8.55
C TYR A 100 -4.19 -6.49 9.92
N MET A 101 -3.28 -7.44 10.09
CA MET A 101 -2.61 -7.72 11.36
C MET A 101 -1.12 -7.37 11.27
N LYS A 102 -0.65 -6.57 12.22
CA LYS A 102 0.77 -6.24 12.39
C LYS A 102 1.21 -6.62 13.78
N LEU A 103 2.36 -7.26 13.90
CA LEU A 103 2.91 -7.62 15.20
C LEU A 103 3.71 -6.47 15.79
N ARG A 104 3.48 -6.14 17.06
CA ARG A 104 4.21 -5.07 17.77
C ARG A 104 5.62 -5.52 18.14
N ASP A 105 5.78 -6.77 18.55
CA ASP A 105 7.07 -7.35 18.93
C ASP A 105 7.32 -8.66 18.19
N ARG A 106 8.41 -8.72 17.42
CA ARG A 106 8.78 -9.86 16.58
C ARG A 106 9.06 -11.14 17.37
N LYS A 107 9.34 -11.07 18.68
CA LYS A 107 9.53 -12.28 19.51
C LYS A 107 8.30 -13.20 19.48
N TRP A 108 7.12 -12.64 19.26
CA TRP A 108 5.85 -13.37 19.23
C TRP A 108 5.44 -13.89 17.84
N THR A 109 6.30 -13.73 16.82
CA THR A 109 5.93 -14.03 15.41
C THR A 109 5.44 -15.45 15.25
N PHE A 110 6.25 -16.43 15.68
CA PHE A 110 5.89 -17.84 15.57
C PHE A 110 4.60 -18.16 16.32
N ALA A 111 4.48 -17.63 17.54
CA ALA A 111 3.36 -17.89 18.41
C ALA A 111 2.02 -17.43 17.83
N VAL A 112 2.00 -16.19 17.34
CA VAL A 112 0.83 -15.58 16.71
C VAL A 112 0.53 -16.25 15.38
N GLU A 113 1.54 -16.54 14.57
CA GLU A 113 1.36 -17.21 13.28
C GLU A 113 0.77 -18.61 13.44
N GLU A 114 1.25 -19.42 14.39
CA GLU A 114 0.69 -20.75 14.65
C GLU A 114 -0.78 -20.63 15.10
N ALA A 115 -1.04 -19.82 16.13
CA ALA A 115 -2.37 -19.69 16.73
C ALA A 115 -3.41 -19.17 15.73
N THR A 116 -3.00 -18.34 14.76
CA THR A 116 -3.91 -17.73 13.78
C THR A 116 -3.79 -18.31 12.37
N ARG A 117 -2.93 -19.32 12.14
CA ARG A 117 -2.55 -19.82 10.81
C ARG A 117 -3.71 -20.02 9.86
N ARG A 118 -4.78 -20.67 10.35
CA ARG A 118 -5.96 -21.03 9.54
C ARG A 118 -6.77 -19.80 9.12
N LEU A 119 -6.69 -18.72 9.89
CA LEU A 119 -7.42 -17.48 9.65
C LEU A 119 -6.63 -16.53 8.73
N LEU A 120 -5.31 -16.50 8.82
CA LEU A 120 -4.46 -15.53 8.11
C LEU A 120 -4.74 -15.44 6.60
N THR A 121 -5.04 -16.57 5.94
CA THR A 121 -5.33 -16.63 4.50
C THR A 121 -6.81 -16.53 4.14
N SER A 122 -7.70 -16.43 5.14
CA SER A 122 -9.14 -16.39 4.96
C SER A 122 -9.64 -15.00 4.55
N PHE A 123 -10.77 -14.97 3.85
CA PHE A 123 -11.50 -13.75 3.48
C PHE A 123 -12.82 -13.67 4.24
N VAL A 124 -13.18 -12.46 4.63
CA VAL A 124 -14.39 -12.15 5.38
C VAL A 124 -15.40 -11.48 4.46
N PHE A 125 -16.62 -12.01 4.43
CA PHE A 125 -17.71 -11.58 3.58
C PHE A 125 -18.89 -11.07 4.42
N HIS A 126 -19.49 -9.95 3.99
CA HIS A 126 -20.69 -9.41 4.63
C HIS A 126 -21.92 -10.33 4.42
N SER A 127 -21.99 -10.96 3.24
CA SER A 127 -23.14 -11.75 2.82
C SER A 127 -22.76 -12.92 1.92
N LYS A 128 -23.67 -13.89 1.82
CA LYS A 128 -23.58 -14.97 0.83
C LYS A 128 -23.61 -14.44 -0.61
N ARG A 129 -24.28 -13.31 -0.86
CA ARG A 129 -24.38 -12.68 -2.19
C ARG A 129 -23.02 -12.12 -2.63
N ASP A 130 -22.30 -11.45 -1.73
CA ASP A 130 -20.95 -10.97 -2.00
C ASP A 130 -19.99 -12.14 -2.25
N HIS A 131 -20.09 -13.21 -1.46
CA HIS A 131 -19.30 -14.43 -1.68
C HIS A 131 -19.59 -15.09 -3.05
N GLN A 132 -20.86 -15.21 -3.45
CA GLN A 132 -21.22 -15.72 -4.77
C GLN A 132 -20.68 -14.83 -5.90
N THR A 133 -20.68 -13.51 -5.70
CA THR A 133 -20.10 -12.55 -6.65
C THR A 133 -18.60 -12.74 -6.77
N PHE A 134 -17.91 -12.90 -5.63
CA PHE A 134 -16.49 -13.22 -5.56
C PHE A 134 -16.16 -14.52 -6.31
N GLU A 135 -16.84 -15.62 -6.00
CA GLU A 135 -16.60 -16.91 -6.66
C GLU A 135 -16.79 -16.83 -8.18
N ARG A 136 -17.85 -16.14 -8.62
CA ARG A 136 -18.12 -15.94 -10.06
C ARG A 136 -17.00 -15.15 -10.72
N LEU A 137 -16.49 -14.11 -10.08
CA LEU A 137 -15.37 -13.31 -10.60
C LEU A 137 -14.09 -14.12 -10.69
N MET A 138 -13.77 -14.91 -9.66
CA MET A 138 -12.56 -15.75 -9.66
C MET A 138 -12.62 -16.81 -10.77
N ARG A 139 -13.78 -17.45 -10.96
CA ARG A 139 -14.00 -18.41 -12.06
C ARG A 139 -13.92 -17.74 -13.44
N ALA A 140 -14.57 -16.60 -13.63
CA ALA A 140 -14.58 -15.87 -14.90
C ALA A 140 -13.18 -15.41 -15.33
N ASN A 141 -12.32 -15.04 -14.36
CA ASN A 141 -10.94 -14.63 -14.60
C ASN A 141 -9.94 -15.80 -14.55
N ARG A 142 -10.42 -17.05 -14.46
CA ARG A 142 -9.60 -18.28 -14.45
C ARG A 142 -8.50 -18.24 -13.39
N ILE A 143 -8.81 -17.73 -12.20
CA ILE A 143 -7.87 -17.74 -11.08
C ILE A 143 -7.53 -19.20 -10.72
N PRO A 144 -6.26 -19.59 -10.74
CA PRO A 144 -5.86 -20.98 -10.48
C PRO A 144 -5.94 -21.32 -8.99
N GLY A 145 -6.00 -22.63 -8.72
CA GLY A 145 -5.95 -23.18 -7.36
C GLY A 145 -7.27 -23.13 -6.61
N ALA A 146 -7.21 -23.51 -5.32
CA ALA A 146 -8.34 -23.43 -4.42
C ALA A 146 -8.64 -21.97 -4.06
N LEU A 147 -9.92 -21.63 -3.94
CA LEU A 147 -10.34 -20.35 -3.40
C LEU A 147 -10.02 -20.29 -1.89
N PRO A 148 -9.73 -19.10 -1.36
CA PRO A 148 -9.47 -18.93 0.06
C PRO A 148 -10.71 -19.27 0.90
N ASN A 149 -10.47 -19.63 2.17
CA ASN A 149 -11.54 -19.87 3.13
C ASN A 149 -12.44 -18.64 3.29
N ALA A 150 -13.76 -18.85 3.33
CA ALA A 150 -14.75 -17.79 3.48
C ALA A 150 -15.34 -17.77 4.89
N ILE A 151 -15.27 -16.61 5.53
CA ILE A 151 -15.87 -16.32 6.84
C ILE A 151 -17.00 -15.32 6.64
N PHE A 152 -18.13 -15.52 7.30
CA PHE A 152 -19.30 -14.65 7.16
C PHE A 152 -19.57 -13.89 8.45
N THR A 153 -19.52 -12.57 8.39
CA THR A 153 -19.92 -11.70 9.51
C THR A 153 -20.48 -10.39 8.99
N LYS A 154 -21.39 -9.78 9.75
CA LYS A 154 -21.95 -8.49 9.40
C LYS A 154 -20.93 -7.39 9.65
N PHE A 155 -20.65 -6.59 8.62
CA PHE A 155 -19.72 -5.46 8.72
C PHE A 155 -20.27 -4.29 9.53
N THR A 156 -21.55 -4.35 9.89
CA THR A 156 -22.22 -3.39 10.78
C THR A 156 -22.05 -3.71 12.26
N THR A 157 -21.46 -4.87 12.60
CA THR A 157 -21.23 -5.26 13.99
C THR A 157 -20.20 -4.30 14.61
N PRO A 158 -20.52 -3.66 15.75
CA PRO A 158 -19.56 -2.80 16.43
C PRO A 158 -18.35 -3.60 16.94
N PRO A 159 -17.21 -2.96 17.22
CA PRO A 159 -16.06 -3.64 17.81
C PRO A 159 -16.43 -4.36 19.11
N HIS A 160 -16.00 -5.62 19.26
CA HIS A 160 -16.29 -6.41 20.45
C HIS A 160 -15.61 -5.82 21.69
N ASP A 161 -16.40 -5.62 22.75
CA ASP A 161 -15.90 -5.29 24.09
C ASP A 161 -15.48 -6.58 24.81
N VAL A 162 -14.17 -6.74 24.94
CA VAL A 162 -13.53 -7.96 25.45
C VAL A 162 -12.99 -7.82 26.88
N ARG A 163 -13.20 -6.67 27.53
CA ARG A 163 -12.59 -6.36 28.85
C ARG A 163 -12.85 -7.40 29.93
N LYS A 164 -13.97 -8.14 29.85
CA LYS A 164 -14.34 -9.20 30.80
C LYS A 164 -13.66 -10.55 30.52
N ASN A 165 -13.19 -10.75 29.30
CA ASN A 165 -12.58 -12.01 28.85
C ASN A 165 -11.06 -11.93 28.82
N GLU A 166 -10.50 -10.72 28.98
CA GLU A 166 -9.06 -10.55 29.04
C GLU A 166 -8.49 -11.04 30.39
N PRO A 167 -7.34 -11.75 30.37
CA PRO A 167 -6.64 -12.15 31.57
C PRO A 167 -5.96 -10.95 32.26
N SER A 168 -5.36 -11.19 33.44
CA SER A 168 -4.59 -10.18 34.18
C SER A 168 -3.62 -9.43 33.26
N SER A 169 -3.35 -8.16 33.57
CA SER A 169 -2.37 -7.34 32.87
C SER A 169 -0.93 -7.88 32.95
N ASP A 170 -0.68 -8.84 33.84
CA ASP A 170 0.62 -9.50 33.98
C ASP A 170 0.96 -10.41 32.78
N TRP A 171 -0.02 -10.71 31.94
CA TRP A 171 0.12 -11.63 30.81
C TRP A 171 -0.03 -10.92 29.46
N ASP A 172 0.88 -11.20 28.54
CA ASP A 172 0.70 -10.83 27.14
C ASP A 172 -0.37 -11.74 26.52
N THR A 173 -1.26 -11.17 25.72
CA THR A 173 -2.20 -11.93 24.87
C THR A 173 -1.97 -11.61 23.40
N ILE A 174 -2.47 -12.45 22.50
CA ILE A 174 -2.36 -12.18 21.06
C ILE A 174 -2.91 -10.77 20.75
N LEU A 175 -4.10 -10.44 21.25
CA LEU A 175 -4.72 -9.13 21.04
C LEU A 175 -3.85 -7.95 21.52
N ARG A 176 -3.12 -8.12 22.63
CA ARG A 176 -2.25 -7.07 23.20
C ARG A 176 -0.99 -6.86 22.37
N VAL A 177 -0.46 -7.91 21.74
CA VAL A 177 0.82 -7.86 21.00
C VAL A 177 0.64 -7.59 19.51
N VAL A 178 -0.59 -7.56 19.00
CA VAL A 178 -0.88 -7.19 17.60
C VAL A 178 -1.53 -5.81 17.49
N GLU A 179 -1.43 -5.22 16.32
CA GLU A 179 -2.21 -4.08 15.85
C GLU A 179 -3.10 -4.59 14.72
N ILE A 180 -4.40 -4.32 14.81
CA ILE A 180 -5.40 -4.73 13.82
C ILE A 180 -6.06 -3.49 13.24
N SER A 181 -5.95 -3.30 11.92
CA SER A 181 -6.38 -2.07 11.26
C SER A 181 -7.87 -2.02 10.87
N ASP A 182 -8.59 -3.15 10.93
CA ASP A 182 -10.00 -3.25 10.58
C ASP A 182 -10.80 -3.94 11.70
N ASN A 183 -11.88 -3.29 12.14
CA ASN A 183 -12.71 -3.77 13.25
C ASN A 183 -13.47 -5.07 12.94
N VAL A 184 -13.85 -5.29 11.68
CA VAL A 184 -14.51 -6.54 11.27
C VAL A 184 -13.51 -7.68 11.39
N VAL A 185 -12.27 -7.48 10.94
CA VAL A 185 -11.21 -8.47 11.08
C VAL A 185 -10.87 -8.73 12.55
N ARG A 186 -10.80 -7.67 13.37
CA ARG A 186 -10.60 -7.81 14.83
C ARG A 186 -11.69 -8.68 15.46
N ASN A 187 -12.94 -8.42 15.14
CA ASN A 187 -14.06 -9.20 15.66
C ASN A 187 -13.97 -10.67 15.23
N VAL A 188 -13.63 -10.95 13.96
CA VAL A 188 -13.44 -12.32 13.48
C VAL A 188 -12.31 -13.04 14.23
N LEU A 189 -11.18 -12.36 14.49
CA LEU A 189 -10.08 -12.96 15.24
C LEU A 189 -10.47 -13.27 16.70
N ILE A 190 -11.27 -12.41 17.33
CA ILE A 190 -11.83 -12.65 18.67
C ILE A 190 -12.77 -13.85 18.62
N ASP A 191 -13.74 -13.86 17.70
CA ASP A 191 -14.78 -14.89 17.61
C ASP A 191 -14.21 -16.28 17.28
N MET A 192 -13.18 -16.35 16.43
CA MET A 192 -12.67 -17.62 15.90
C MET A 192 -11.38 -18.11 16.54
N ALA A 193 -10.59 -17.23 17.15
CA ALA A 193 -9.30 -17.57 17.75
C ALA A 193 -9.14 -17.08 19.19
N SER A 194 -10.16 -16.46 19.78
CA SER A 194 -10.13 -15.95 21.17
C SER A 194 -8.84 -15.19 21.48
N ILE A 195 -8.41 -14.32 20.55
CA ILE A 195 -7.09 -13.65 20.64
C ILE A 195 -6.97 -12.74 21.87
N GLU A 196 -8.09 -12.30 22.44
CA GLU A 196 -8.19 -11.54 23.68
C GLU A 196 -7.84 -12.37 24.93
N ALA A 197 -8.14 -13.67 24.90
CA ALA A 197 -7.97 -14.59 26.02
C ALA A 197 -6.74 -15.49 25.85
N THR A 198 -6.20 -15.57 24.63
CA THR A 198 -5.04 -16.42 24.33
C THR A 198 -3.77 -15.83 24.90
N VAL A 199 -3.30 -16.38 26.02
CA VAL A 199 -2.07 -15.96 26.69
C VAL A 199 -0.83 -16.47 25.96
N LEU A 200 0.17 -15.59 25.86
CA LEU A 200 1.49 -15.84 25.31
C LEU A 200 2.50 -15.97 26.45
N LEU A 201 3.24 -17.08 26.47
CA LEU A 201 4.17 -17.41 27.55
C LEU A 201 5.62 -17.24 27.15
N HIS A 202 6.45 -16.77 28.08
CA HIS A 202 7.89 -16.66 27.91
C HIS A 202 8.65 -17.92 28.33
N SER A 203 8.06 -18.75 29.20
CA SER A 203 8.71 -19.94 29.75
C SER A 203 7.72 -21.03 30.18
N ASP A 204 8.19 -22.27 30.25
CA ASP A 204 7.46 -23.42 30.80
C ASP A 204 7.08 -23.23 32.29
N GLN A 205 7.80 -22.37 33.02
CA GLN A 205 7.48 -22.07 34.42
C GLN A 205 6.23 -21.20 34.52
N ASP A 206 6.09 -20.25 33.60
CA ASP A 206 4.89 -19.41 33.50
C ASP A 206 3.67 -20.26 33.11
N ALA A 207 3.86 -21.27 32.25
CA ALA A 207 2.82 -22.23 31.88
C ALA A 207 2.23 -22.93 33.11
N ARG A 208 3.09 -23.39 34.02
CA ARG A 208 2.67 -24.09 35.25
C ARG A 208 1.88 -23.16 36.18
N ARG A 209 2.34 -21.92 36.36
CA ARG A 209 1.64 -20.91 37.18
C ARG A 209 0.22 -20.62 36.69
N ILE A 210 0.03 -20.62 35.37
CA ILE A 210 -1.29 -20.40 34.75
C ILE A 210 -2.19 -21.64 34.85
N MET A 211 -1.63 -22.84 34.63
CA MET A 211 -2.38 -24.09 34.73
C MET A 211 -2.87 -24.37 36.15
N ASP A 212 -2.06 -24.05 37.16
CA ASP A 212 -2.44 -24.17 38.58
C ASP A 212 -3.50 -23.12 39.00
N GLY A 213 -3.65 -22.04 38.22
CA GLY A 213 -4.51 -20.88 38.50
C GLY A 213 -5.85 -20.82 37.73
N ASN A 214 -6.19 -21.86 36.95
CA ASN A 214 -7.49 -21.97 36.26
C ASN A 214 -7.74 -20.92 35.14
N VAL A 215 -6.77 -20.71 34.23
CA VAL A 215 -6.97 -19.83 33.05
C VAL A 215 -7.28 -20.68 31.81
N GLY A 216 -8.41 -20.39 31.16
CA GLY A 216 -8.87 -21.06 29.95
C GLY A 216 -8.06 -20.64 28.73
N PHE A 217 -7.33 -21.59 28.16
CA PHE A 217 -6.53 -21.51 26.92
C PHE A 217 -5.20 -20.74 27.03
N CYS A 218 -4.12 -21.48 26.83
CA CYS A 218 -2.77 -20.97 26.74
C CYS A 218 -2.08 -21.62 25.54
N VAL A 219 -1.23 -20.87 24.83
CA VAL A 219 -0.41 -21.44 23.76
C VAL A 219 1.05 -21.38 24.18
N HIS A 220 1.68 -22.55 24.23
CA HIS A 220 3.07 -22.74 24.63
C HIS A 220 3.92 -23.04 23.40
N PHE A 221 5.09 -22.41 23.32
CA PHE A 221 6.02 -22.50 22.19
C PHE A 221 7.44 -22.66 22.71
#